data_AF-A0A1Q8Q5G5-F1
#
_entry.id   AF-A0A1Q8Q5G5-F1
#
_cell.length_a   1.000
_cell.length_b   1.000
_cell.length_c   1.000
_cell.angle_alpha   90.00
_cell.angle_beta   90.00
_cell.angle_gamma   90.00
#
_symmetry.space_group_name_H-M   'P 1'
#
loop_
_entity.id
_entity.type
_entity.pdbx_description
1 polymer ?
#
loop_
_entity_poly.entity_id
_entity_poly.type
_entity_poly.pdbx_seq_one_letter_code
_entity_poly.pdbx_strand_id
1 'polypeptide(L)'
;MRLFYIYVKEEKPVLSTGRKKCKEIAIEVFEELPKDGSFYVMQEYERLKGKTMRIGVKAEGAVRVEIKGSWGKEIPLSQSENEKNMWYEKSEIWMEDGFETKKESIFGINSCGEWTVTAYGENGSILSMAKAKIVPQTLTIEQYTVMQMEVKKMFEELAFTSAQPDERTKIKELDIALFPIEKLEKQLKKWAEWLE
;
A
#
# COMPACT_ATOMS: atom_id res chain seq x y z
N MET A 1 -19.91 -5.05 5.57
CA MET A 1 -19.07 -4.17 4.74
C MET A 1 -18.80 -4.85 3.41
N ARG A 2 -18.79 -4.08 2.32
CA ARG A 2 -18.56 -4.55 0.95
C ARG A 2 -17.58 -3.61 0.25
N LEU A 3 -16.73 -4.14 -0.62
CA LEU A 3 -15.74 -3.36 -1.36
C LEU A 3 -16.12 -3.32 -2.83
N PHE A 4 -16.00 -2.15 -3.46
CA PHE A 4 -16.44 -1.91 -4.84
C PHE A 4 -15.33 -1.31 -5.67
N TYR A 5 -15.38 -1.56 -6.97
CA TYR A 5 -14.70 -0.70 -7.92
C TYR A 5 -15.40 0.67 -7.92
N ILE A 6 -14.60 1.72 -7.72
CA ILE A 6 -15.08 3.09 -7.82
C ILE A 6 -14.20 3.89 -8.77
N TYR A 7 -14.80 4.87 -9.42
CA TYR A 7 -14.09 5.98 -10.04
C TYR A 7 -14.40 7.26 -9.29
N VAL A 8 -13.35 8.05 -9.02
CA VAL A 8 -13.49 9.34 -8.34
C VAL A 8 -12.91 10.42 -9.24
N LYS A 9 -13.75 11.40 -9.58
CA LYS A 9 -13.31 12.64 -10.20
C LYS A 9 -12.98 13.64 -9.10
N GLU A 10 -11.74 14.10 -9.05
CA GLU A 10 -11.25 14.97 -7.98
C GLU A 10 -10.75 16.32 -8.54
N GLU A 11 -10.93 17.37 -7.76
CA GLU A 11 -10.38 18.71 -7.99
C GLU A 11 -9.07 18.88 -7.22
N LYS A 12 -8.05 19.40 -7.89
CA LYS A 12 -6.79 19.74 -7.23
C LYS A 12 -6.97 20.98 -6.34
N PRO A 13 -6.51 20.96 -5.08
CA PRO A 13 -6.54 22.14 -4.22
C PRO A 13 -5.59 23.23 -4.74
N VAL A 14 -5.88 24.49 -4.42
CA VAL A 14 -4.92 25.58 -4.60
C VAL A 14 -3.73 25.37 -3.66
N LEU A 15 -2.54 25.20 -4.23
CA LEU A 15 -1.30 24.96 -3.51
C LEU A 15 -0.78 26.29 -2.96
N SER A 16 -0.63 26.36 -1.63
CA SER A 16 -0.11 27.56 -0.95
C SER A 16 0.99 27.18 0.05
N THR A 17 0.76 26.14 0.85
CA THR A 17 1.75 25.44 1.69
C THR A 17 1.16 24.08 2.13
N GLY A 18 2.02 23.08 2.36
CA GLY A 18 1.67 21.79 2.97
C GLY A 18 1.01 20.75 2.05
N ARG A 19 0.83 19.53 2.61
CA ARG A 19 0.08 18.44 1.96
C ARG A 19 -1.42 18.70 2.04
N LYS A 20 -2.10 18.62 0.90
CA LYS A 20 -3.55 18.84 0.78
C LYS A 20 -4.22 17.69 0.05
N LYS A 21 -5.39 17.29 0.55
CA LYS A 21 -6.26 16.30 -0.10
C LYS A 21 -7.03 16.95 -1.25
N CYS A 22 -7.21 16.22 -2.34
CA CYS A 22 -8.07 16.63 -3.44
C CYS A 22 -9.54 16.61 -3.02
N LYS A 23 -10.34 17.53 -3.59
CA LYS A 23 -11.77 17.62 -3.32
C LYS A 23 -12.53 16.66 -4.24
N GLU A 24 -13.54 15.96 -3.72
CA GLU A 24 -14.41 15.13 -4.55
C GLU A 24 -15.32 16.02 -5.41
N ILE A 25 -15.33 15.80 -6.73
CA ILE A 25 -16.29 16.41 -7.65
C ILE A 25 -17.43 15.43 -7.91
N ALA A 26 -17.10 14.18 -8.18
CA ALA A 26 -18.07 13.12 -8.45
C ALA A 26 -17.46 11.74 -8.12
N ILE A 27 -18.34 10.81 -7.79
CA ILE A 27 -18.01 9.39 -7.60
C ILE A 27 -18.95 8.54 -8.45
N GLU A 28 -18.41 7.48 -9.05
CA GLU A 28 -19.17 6.45 -9.75
C GLU A 28 -18.83 5.10 -9.13
N VAL A 29 -19.86 4.35 -8.75
CA VAL A 29 -19.73 3.01 -8.15
C VAL A 29 -20.08 1.97 -9.21
N PHE A 30 -19.22 0.96 -9.35
CA PHE A 30 -19.37 -0.14 -10.30
C PHE A 30 -19.71 -1.43 -9.54
N GLU A 31 -19.37 -2.60 -10.11
CA GLU A 31 -19.55 -3.88 -9.42
C GLU A 31 -18.74 -3.99 -8.11
N GLU A 32 -19.23 -4.87 -7.23
CA GLU A 32 -18.47 -5.30 -6.05
C GLU A 32 -17.20 -6.01 -6.51
N LEU A 33 -16.09 -5.80 -5.79
CA LEU A 33 -14.85 -6.52 -6.05
C LEU A 33 -15.08 -8.03 -6.00
N PRO A 34 -14.51 -8.81 -6.94
CA PRO A 34 -14.58 -10.27 -6.89
C PRO A 34 -13.97 -10.80 -5.59
N LYS A 35 -14.44 -11.97 -5.15
CA LYS A 35 -13.93 -12.64 -3.97
C LYS A 35 -13.15 -13.89 -4.35
N ASP A 36 -11.99 -14.04 -3.72
CA ASP A 36 -11.21 -15.27 -3.74
C ASP A 36 -10.94 -15.70 -2.28
N GLY A 37 -11.61 -16.76 -1.86
CA GLY A 37 -11.65 -17.19 -0.45
C GLY A 37 -12.13 -16.07 0.48
N SER A 38 -11.26 -15.66 1.41
CA SER A 38 -11.55 -14.60 2.39
C SER A 38 -11.21 -13.18 1.92
N PHE A 39 -10.70 -13.02 0.71
CA PHE A 39 -10.21 -11.73 0.19
C PHE A 39 -11.15 -11.19 -0.89
N TYR A 40 -11.40 -9.89 -0.83
CA TYR A 40 -11.74 -9.11 -2.01
C TYR A 40 -10.50 -8.95 -2.88
N VAL A 41 -10.62 -9.08 -4.19
CA VAL A 41 -9.47 -9.03 -5.10
C VAL A 41 -9.63 -7.90 -6.10
N MET A 42 -8.53 -7.22 -6.39
CA MET A 42 -8.44 -6.20 -7.44
C MET A 42 -7.08 -6.32 -8.14
N GLN A 43 -7.05 -6.11 -9.45
CA GLN A 43 -5.80 -5.88 -10.17
C GLN A 43 -5.49 -4.38 -10.22
N GLU A 44 -4.23 -4.02 -10.06
CA GLU A 44 -3.81 -2.62 -10.22
C GLU A 44 -4.14 -2.11 -11.62
N TYR A 45 -4.44 -0.80 -11.69
CA TYR A 45 -4.73 -0.11 -12.95
C TYR A 45 -5.91 -0.68 -13.74
N GLU A 46 -6.77 -1.44 -13.08
CA GLU A 46 -7.98 -1.96 -13.70
C GLU A 46 -8.82 -0.80 -14.26
N ARG A 47 -9.25 -0.95 -15.52
CA ARG A 47 -10.01 0.07 -16.24
C ARG A 47 -11.38 -0.45 -16.62
N LEU A 48 -12.41 0.13 -16.02
CA LEU A 48 -13.79 -0.08 -16.41
C LEU A 48 -14.28 1.14 -17.17
N LYS A 49 -14.85 0.94 -18.37
CA LYS A 49 -15.32 2.03 -19.25
C LYS A 49 -14.29 3.14 -19.48
N GLY A 50 -13.01 2.76 -19.62
CA GLY A 50 -11.90 3.69 -19.86
C GLY A 50 -11.43 4.50 -18.63
N LYS A 51 -12.00 4.25 -17.45
CA LYS A 51 -11.66 4.95 -16.20
C LYS A 51 -10.78 4.06 -15.33
N THR A 52 -9.72 4.60 -14.75
CA THR A 52 -8.90 3.85 -13.78
C THR A 52 -9.66 3.72 -12.48
N MET A 53 -9.86 2.48 -12.03
CA MET A 53 -10.61 2.17 -10.83
C MET A 53 -9.76 2.35 -9.56
N ARG A 54 -10.43 2.63 -8.45
CA ARG A 54 -9.94 2.57 -7.07
C ARG A 54 -10.84 1.63 -6.26
N ILE A 55 -10.44 1.34 -5.03
CA ILE A 55 -11.29 0.59 -4.10
C ILE A 55 -12.13 1.56 -3.26
N GLY A 56 -13.45 1.40 -3.33
CA GLY A 56 -14.41 2.02 -2.43
C GLY A 56 -14.90 1.02 -1.38
N VAL A 57 -15.12 1.50 -0.16
CA VAL A 57 -15.59 0.69 0.97
C VAL A 57 -16.99 1.17 1.36
N LYS A 58 -18.00 0.32 1.20
CA LYS A 58 -19.36 0.57 1.68
C LYS A 58 -19.54 -0.01 3.08
N ALA A 59 -19.64 0.88 4.07
CA ALA A 59 -19.76 0.53 5.49
C ALA A 59 -20.86 1.37 6.16
N GLU A 60 -22.02 0.76 6.38
CA GLU A 60 -23.17 1.41 7.02
C GLU A 60 -22.97 1.56 8.53
N GLY A 61 -23.34 2.72 9.09
CA GLY A 61 -23.21 3.02 10.51
C GLY A 61 -21.76 3.25 10.99
N ALA A 62 -20.78 3.20 10.08
CA ALA A 62 -19.40 3.51 10.41
C ALA A 62 -19.18 5.02 10.54
N VAL A 63 -18.46 5.43 11.58
CA VAL A 63 -18.00 6.82 11.77
C VAL A 63 -16.55 7.01 11.32
N ARG A 64 -15.81 5.90 11.18
CA ARG A 64 -14.43 5.88 10.74
C ARG A 64 -14.15 4.59 10.01
N VAL A 65 -13.45 4.67 8.88
CA VAL A 65 -12.93 3.51 8.15
C VAL A 65 -11.44 3.69 7.94
N GLU A 66 -10.66 2.65 8.23
CA GLU A 66 -9.21 2.65 8.07
C GLU A 66 -8.78 1.42 7.29
N ILE A 67 -7.67 1.56 6.55
CA ILE A 67 -7.00 0.46 5.88
C ILE A 67 -5.59 0.28 6.42
N LYS A 68 -5.10 -0.96 6.43
CA LYS A 68 -3.76 -1.31 6.88
C LYS A 68 -3.18 -2.42 6.02
N GLY A 69 -2.07 -2.13 5.35
CA GLY A 69 -1.27 -3.13 4.64
C GLY A 69 -0.36 -3.93 5.59
N SER A 70 0.24 -5.01 5.11
CA SER A 70 1.05 -5.95 5.91
C SER A 70 2.21 -5.31 6.70
N TRP A 71 2.77 -4.20 6.21
CA TRP A 71 3.91 -3.50 6.83
C TRP A 71 3.61 -2.03 7.14
N GLY A 72 2.33 -1.63 7.05
CA GLY A 72 1.93 -0.23 6.94
C GLY A 72 1.36 0.37 8.22
N LYS A 73 1.47 1.70 8.29
CA LYS A 73 0.65 2.55 9.17
C LYS A 73 -0.82 2.47 8.74
N GLU A 74 -1.73 2.60 9.70
CA GLU A 74 -3.16 2.74 9.43
C GLU A 74 -3.44 4.03 8.64
N ILE A 75 -4.17 3.90 7.54
CA ILE A 75 -4.54 5.00 6.65
C ILE A 75 -6.05 5.24 6.81
N PRO A 76 -6.46 6.41 7.32
CA PRO A 76 -7.87 6.76 7.43
C PRO A 76 -8.45 7.08 6.05
N LEU A 77 -9.57 6.45 5.72
CA LEU A 77 -10.34 6.76 4.52
C LEU A 77 -11.21 7.99 4.75
N SER A 78 -11.53 8.68 3.65
CA SER A 78 -12.48 9.79 3.66
C SER A 78 -13.84 9.29 3.24
N GLN A 79 -14.89 9.73 3.94
CA GLN A 79 -16.26 9.50 3.51
C GLN A 79 -16.54 10.32 2.24
N SER A 80 -17.22 9.72 1.27
CA SER A 80 -17.68 10.39 0.07
C SER A 80 -18.76 11.41 0.40
N GLU A 81 -18.73 12.55 -0.29
CA GLU A 81 -19.74 13.61 -0.18
C GLU A 81 -20.93 13.31 -1.10
N ASN A 82 -20.70 12.50 -2.16
CA ASN A 82 -21.68 12.21 -3.20
C ASN A 82 -22.29 10.80 -3.13
N GLU A 83 -21.69 9.84 -2.40
CA GLU A 83 -22.25 8.50 -2.20
C GLU A 83 -22.33 8.14 -0.70
N LYS A 84 -23.56 7.89 -0.21
CA LYS A 84 -23.80 7.60 1.21
C LYS A 84 -23.10 6.32 1.65
N ASN A 85 -22.45 6.38 2.82
CA ASN A 85 -21.73 5.27 3.44
C ASN A 85 -20.57 4.71 2.61
N MET A 86 -20.12 5.43 1.57
CA MET A 86 -18.95 5.07 0.78
C MET A 86 -17.71 5.79 1.32
N TRP A 87 -16.64 5.03 1.47
CA TRP A 87 -15.35 5.51 1.97
C TRP A 87 -14.25 5.16 0.99
N TYR A 88 -13.30 6.06 0.80
CA TYR A 88 -12.18 5.82 -0.11
C TYR A 88 -10.96 6.67 0.27
N GLU A 89 -9.81 6.35 -0.30
CA GLU A 89 -8.61 7.14 -0.12
C GLU A 89 -8.55 8.30 -1.13
N LYS A 90 -8.65 9.54 -0.62
CA LYS A 90 -8.49 10.76 -1.42
C LYS A 90 -7.04 10.91 -1.88
N SER A 91 -6.84 11.42 -3.10
CA SER A 91 -5.50 11.78 -3.56
C SER A 91 -4.93 12.92 -2.71
N GLU A 92 -3.62 12.92 -2.51
CA GLU A 92 -2.90 13.98 -1.80
C GLU A 92 -1.83 14.60 -2.71
N ILE A 93 -1.77 15.93 -2.73
CA ILE A 93 -0.79 16.71 -3.48
C ILE A 93 -0.11 17.76 -2.58
N TRP A 94 1.14 18.09 -2.88
CA TRP A 94 1.94 19.11 -2.18
C TRP A 94 2.98 19.75 -3.09
N MET A 95 3.64 20.79 -2.59
CA MET A 95 4.81 21.38 -3.22
C MET A 95 6.09 20.86 -2.54
N GLU A 96 7.06 20.45 -3.31
CA GLU A 96 8.39 20.00 -2.87
C GLU A 96 9.42 20.62 -3.81
N ASP A 97 10.36 21.39 -3.27
CA ASP A 97 11.39 22.13 -4.03
C ASP A 97 10.85 23.00 -5.20
N GLY A 98 9.64 23.54 -5.03
CA GLY A 98 8.99 24.34 -6.07
C GLY A 98 8.26 23.53 -7.15
N PHE A 99 8.20 22.21 -7.03
CA PHE A 99 7.49 21.31 -7.95
C PHE A 99 6.25 20.70 -7.30
N GLU A 100 5.19 20.52 -8.10
CA GLU A 100 3.99 19.79 -7.69
C GLU A 100 4.34 18.30 -7.55
N THR A 101 4.13 17.76 -6.35
CA THR A 101 4.29 16.35 -6.02
C THR A 101 2.96 15.77 -5.57
N LYS A 102 2.76 14.47 -5.81
CA LYS A 102 1.55 13.74 -5.43
C LYS A 102 1.89 12.44 -4.72
N LYS A 103 0.98 11.97 -3.87
CA LYS A 103 1.09 10.65 -3.27
C LYS A 103 1.04 9.59 -4.39
N GLU A 104 2.08 8.76 -4.46
CA GLU A 104 2.23 7.78 -5.54
C GLU A 104 1.28 6.60 -5.40
N SER A 105 0.95 6.23 -4.16
CA SER A 105 0.17 5.06 -3.79
C SER A 105 -1.17 5.47 -3.16
N ILE A 106 -2.25 4.91 -3.68
CA ILE A 106 -3.64 5.08 -3.22
C ILE A 106 -4.25 3.68 -3.17
N PHE A 107 -5.17 3.39 -2.26
CA PHE A 107 -5.81 2.09 -2.14
C PHE A 107 -6.46 1.62 -3.47
N GLY A 108 -5.84 0.59 -4.08
CA GLY A 108 -6.18 0.06 -5.41
C GLY A 108 -5.25 0.51 -6.55
N ILE A 109 -4.33 1.45 -6.32
CA ILE A 109 -3.39 2.01 -7.30
C ILE A 109 -1.99 2.12 -6.69
N ASN A 110 -0.98 1.45 -7.27
CA ASN A 110 0.39 1.41 -6.73
C ASN A 110 0.45 0.96 -5.26
N SER A 111 -0.44 0.07 -4.85
CA SER A 111 -0.63 -0.39 -3.48
C SER A 111 -0.84 -1.92 -3.42
N CYS A 112 -0.01 -2.67 -4.15
CA CYS A 112 -0.03 -4.14 -4.12
C CYS A 112 0.09 -4.73 -2.71
N GLY A 113 -0.43 -5.94 -2.56
CA GLY A 113 -0.34 -6.73 -1.33
C GLY A 113 -1.69 -6.94 -0.64
N GLU A 114 -1.61 -7.43 0.60
CA GLU A 114 -2.78 -7.68 1.43
C GLU A 114 -3.09 -6.49 2.33
N TRP A 115 -4.36 -6.14 2.39
CA TRP A 115 -4.90 -5.01 3.14
C TRP A 115 -6.02 -5.47 4.04
N THR A 116 -6.01 -5.02 5.28
CA THR A 116 -7.15 -5.13 6.19
C THR A 116 -7.91 -3.83 6.19
N VAL A 117 -9.21 -3.90 5.95
CA VAL A 117 -10.15 -2.78 6.03
C VAL A 117 -10.96 -2.94 7.30
N THR A 118 -10.98 -1.90 8.14
CA THR A 118 -11.68 -1.91 9.43
C THR A 118 -12.63 -0.73 9.51
N ALA A 119 -13.90 -1.00 9.80
CA ALA A 119 -14.93 0.01 10.02
C ALA A 119 -15.27 0.08 11.52
N TYR A 120 -15.27 1.30 12.07
CA TYR A 120 -15.52 1.57 13.48
C TYR A 120 -16.83 2.35 13.68
N GLY A 121 -17.52 2.06 14.78
CA GLY A 121 -18.69 2.82 15.26
C GLY A 121 -18.31 3.97 16.20
N GLU A 122 -19.31 4.69 16.71
CA GLU A 122 -19.16 5.89 17.55
C GLU A 122 -18.24 5.70 18.76
N ASN A 123 -18.29 4.52 19.39
CA ASN A 123 -17.51 4.20 20.59
C ASN A 123 -16.12 3.62 20.28
N GLY A 124 -15.67 3.68 19.03
CA GLY A 124 -14.41 3.04 18.58
C GLY A 124 -14.49 1.52 18.49
N SER A 125 -15.66 0.91 18.69
CA SER A 125 -15.87 -0.52 18.49
C SER A 125 -15.79 -0.89 17.01
N ILE A 126 -15.16 -2.02 16.70
CA ILE A 126 -15.12 -2.57 15.34
C ILE A 126 -16.52 -3.07 14.98
N LEU A 127 -17.13 -2.46 13.95
CA LEU A 127 -18.41 -2.90 13.39
C LEU A 127 -18.21 -4.02 12.38
N SER A 128 -17.17 -3.92 11.56
CA SER A 128 -16.84 -4.96 10.58
C SER A 128 -15.40 -4.85 10.10
N MET A 129 -14.89 -5.97 9.62
CA MET A 129 -13.58 -6.08 8.98
C MET A 129 -13.71 -6.83 7.66
N ALA A 130 -12.86 -6.49 6.69
CA ALA A 130 -12.70 -7.21 5.43
C ALA A 130 -11.23 -7.22 5.05
N LYS A 131 -10.85 -8.18 4.20
CA LYS A 131 -9.50 -8.22 3.61
C LYS A 131 -9.59 -7.94 2.12
N ALA A 132 -8.64 -7.18 1.61
CA ALA A 132 -8.45 -6.95 0.19
C ALA A 132 -7.05 -7.41 -0.23
N LYS A 133 -6.94 -7.98 -1.42
CA LYS A 133 -5.67 -8.36 -2.05
C LYS A 133 -5.57 -7.61 -3.37
N ILE A 134 -4.56 -6.77 -3.47
CA ILE A 134 -4.26 -6.00 -4.67
C ILE A 134 -3.09 -6.68 -5.38
N VAL A 135 -3.32 -7.08 -6.63
CA VAL A 135 -2.36 -7.84 -7.45
C VAL A 135 -1.80 -6.94 -8.54
N PRO A 136 -0.49 -7.01 -8.86
CA PRO A 136 0.07 -6.29 -10.00
C PRO A 136 -0.69 -6.61 -11.28
N GLN A 137 -0.89 -5.60 -12.14
CA GLN A 137 -1.61 -5.77 -13.41
C GLN A 137 -1.01 -6.86 -14.31
N THR A 138 0.30 -7.07 -14.21
CA THR A 138 1.05 -8.02 -15.04
C THR A 138 0.93 -9.47 -14.59
N LEU A 139 0.30 -9.74 -13.44
CA LEU A 139 0.24 -11.07 -12.84
C LEU A 139 -1.21 -11.50 -12.59
N THR A 140 -1.46 -12.80 -12.76
CA THR A 140 -2.64 -13.44 -12.19
C THR A 140 -2.50 -13.59 -10.67
N ILE A 141 -3.62 -13.83 -9.98
CA ILE A 141 -3.62 -14.07 -8.53
C ILE A 141 -2.74 -15.28 -8.17
N GLU A 142 -2.82 -16.34 -8.96
CA GLU A 142 -2.02 -17.55 -8.79
C GLU A 142 -0.53 -17.25 -8.94
N GLN A 143 -0.15 -16.54 -10.02
CA GLN A 143 1.23 -16.14 -10.26
C GLN A 143 1.77 -15.25 -9.14
N TYR A 144 0.96 -14.31 -8.65
CA TYR A 144 1.32 -13.44 -7.54
C TYR A 144 1.52 -14.22 -6.24
N THR A 145 0.66 -15.22 -5.98
CA THR A 145 0.78 -16.10 -4.81
C THR A 145 2.05 -16.94 -4.87
N VAL A 146 2.36 -17.54 -6.03
CA VAL A 146 3.61 -18.28 -6.25
C VAL A 146 4.82 -17.37 -6.06
N MET A 147 4.81 -16.17 -6.65
CA MET A 147 5.88 -15.19 -6.49
C MET A 147 6.09 -14.82 -5.01
N GLN A 148 5.02 -14.58 -4.25
CA GLN A 148 5.13 -14.30 -2.82
C GLN A 148 5.76 -15.46 -2.04
N MET A 149 5.41 -16.70 -2.37
CA MET A 149 6.01 -17.90 -1.75
C MET A 149 7.50 -18.03 -2.08
N GLU A 150 7.89 -17.83 -3.34
CA GLU A 150 9.29 -17.90 -3.76
C GLU A 150 10.14 -16.80 -3.10
N VAL A 151 9.65 -15.56 -3.07
CA VAL A 151 10.32 -14.46 -2.37
C VAL A 151 10.46 -14.78 -0.89
N LYS A 152 9.39 -15.27 -0.24
CA LYS A 152 9.43 -15.69 1.17
C LYS A 152 10.48 -16.77 1.40
N LYS A 153 10.53 -17.80 0.55
CA LYS A 153 11.51 -18.88 0.63
C LYS A 153 12.94 -18.36 0.48
N MET A 154 13.20 -17.45 -0.46
CA MET A 154 14.52 -16.80 -0.58
C MET A 154 14.90 -16.05 0.70
N PHE A 155 13.98 -15.30 1.29
CA PHE A 155 14.24 -14.58 2.54
C PHE A 155 14.49 -15.54 3.71
N GLU A 156 13.75 -16.65 3.80
CA GLU A 156 13.99 -17.68 4.81
C GLU A 156 15.37 -18.31 4.61
N GLU A 157 15.71 -18.77 3.40
CA GLU A 157 17.02 -19.37 3.10
C GLU A 157 18.20 -18.42 3.38
N LEU A 158 18.06 -17.14 3.05
CA LEU A 158 19.04 -16.10 3.37
C LEU A 158 19.12 -15.79 4.87
N ALA A 159 18.00 -15.84 5.59
CA ALA A 159 17.95 -15.67 7.04
C ALA A 159 18.56 -16.86 7.79
N PHE A 160 18.50 -18.07 7.21
CA PHE A 160 19.03 -19.30 7.79
C PHE A 160 20.51 -19.58 7.41
N THR A 161 21.14 -18.78 6.54
CA THR A 161 22.57 -18.93 6.17
C THR A 161 23.51 -18.10 7.07
N SER A 162 23.32 -18.15 8.40
CA SER A 162 24.38 -17.76 9.35
C SER A 162 25.14 -19.00 9.84
N ALA A 163 26.46 -18.97 9.71
CA ALA A 163 27.33 -20.07 10.08
C ALA A 163 27.43 -20.20 11.60
N GLN A 164 26.75 -21.23 12.13
CA GLN A 164 26.71 -21.74 13.51
C GLN A 164 25.52 -21.27 14.37
N PRO A 165 24.54 -22.14 14.63
CA PRO A 165 23.40 -21.87 15.52
C PRO A 165 23.67 -22.43 16.93
N ASP A 166 23.52 -21.59 17.96
CA ASP A 166 22.84 -21.90 19.25
C ASP A 166 23.02 -20.79 20.28
N GLU A 167 22.21 -20.60 21.32
CA GLU A 167 20.90 -21.11 21.76
C GLU A 167 20.25 -19.88 22.43
N ARG A 168 18.92 -19.72 22.36
CA ARG A 168 18.17 -18.69 23.10
C ARG A 168 18.50 -17.24 22.72
N THR A 169 17.58 -16.64 21.96
CA THR A 169 17.33 -15.18 22.05
C THR A 169 18.53 -14.30 21.66
N LYS A 170 18.45 -13.73 20.47
CA LYS A 170 18.38 -12.27 20.36
C LYS A 170 17.94 -11.90 18.96
N ILE A 171 16.62 -11.86 18.80
CA ILE A 171 16.02 -10.75 18.07
C ILE A 171 16.48 -9.49 18.82
N LYS A 172 17.59 -8.89 18.38
CA LYS A 172 17.98 -7.52 18.73
C LYS A 172 18.83 -6.98 17.60
N GLU A 173 18.31 -5.86 17.08
CA GLU A 173 19.01 -4.88 16.26
C GLU A 173 19.28 -5.30 14.81
N LEU A 174 18.32 -4.91 13.96
CA LEU A 174 18.61 -4.15 12.75
C LEU A 174 19.74 -3.13 13.03
N ASP A 175 21.00 -3.56 12.95
CA ASP A 175 22.10 -2.68 12.60
C ASP A 175 22.52 -3.04 11.19
N ILE A 176 21.97 -2.29 10.25
CA ILE A 176 22.38 -2.27 8.86
C ILE A 176 23.84 -1.81 8.84
N ALA A 177 24.79 -2.75 8.84
CA ALA A 177 26.10 -2.48 8.28
C ALA A 177 25.97 -2.55 6.76
N LEU A 178 25.57 -1.41 6.17
CA LEU A 178 25.89 -1.08 4.79
C LEU A 178 27.34 -1.48 4.56
N PHE A 179 27.57 -2.28 3.52
CA PHE A 179 28.86 -2.65 2.92
C PHE A 179 30.11 -2.28 3.76
N PRO A 180 30.87 -3.25 4.32
CA PRO A 180 31.95 -2.94 5.27
C PRO A 180 32.89 -1.88 4.70
N ILE A 181 32.86 -0.67 5.30
CA ILE A 181 33.56 0.52 4.79
C ILE A 181 35.04 0.23 4.62
N GLU A 182 35.62 -0.59 5.48
CA GLU A 182 37.01 -1.05 5.38
C GLU A 182 37.30 -1.83 4.09
N LYS A 183 36.35 -2.62 3.56
CA LYS A 183 36.49 -3.28 2.25
C LYS A 183 36.42 -2.27 1.11
N LEU A 184 35.54 -1.27 1.21
CA LEU A 184 35.42 -0.22 0.20
C LEU A 184 36.69 0.65 0.17
N GLU A 185 37.20 1.08 1.32
CA GLU A 185 38.45 1.83 1.45
C GLU A 185 39.65 1.05 0.91
N LYS A 186 39.71 -0.27 1.18
CA LYS A 186 40.77 -1.13 0.67
C LYS A 186 40.69 -1.32 -0.85
N GLN A 187 39.48 -1.34 -1.43
CA GLN A 187 39.31 -1.38 -2.88
C GLN A 187 39.61 -0.03 -3.53
N LEU A 188 39.20 1.09 -2.93
CA LEU A 188 39.52 2.43 -3.40
C LEU A 188 41.04 2.70 -3.37
N LYS A 189 41.76 2.25 -2.34
CA LYS A 189 43.23 2.31 -2.31
C LYS A 189 43.87 1.48 -3.43
N LYS A 190 43.41 0.24 -3.63
CA LYS A 190 43.89 -0.59 -4.74
C LYS A 190 43.64 0.02 -6.11
N TRP A 191 42.53 0.74 -6.27
CA TRP A 191 42.20 1.43 -7.53
C TRP A 191 43.05 2.69 -7.74
N ALA A 192 43.36 3.43 -6.67
CA ALA A 192 44.27 4.56 -6.74
C ALA A 192 45.70 4.12 -7.15
N GLU A 193 46.19 3.00 -6.61
CA GLU A 193 47.47 2.39 -7.00
C GLU A 193 47.51 1.88 -8.46
N TRP A 194 46.35 1.71 -9.11
CA TRP A 194 46.23 1.30 -10.51
C TRP A 194 46.14 2.49 -11.49
N LEU A 195 45.89 3.69 -10.96
CA LEU A 195 45.71 4.93 -11.74
C LEU A 195 46.95 5.84 -11.70
N GLU A 196 47.98 5.48 -10.93
CA GLU A 196 49.36 6.00 -11.03
C GLU A 196 50.20 5.11 -11.96
#